data_AF-A0A8C6WUF7-F1
#
_entry.id   AF-A0A8C6WUF7-F1
#
_cell.length_a   1.000
_cell.length_b   1.000
_cell.length_c   1.000
_cell.angle_alpha   90.00
_cell.angle_beta   90.00
_cell.angle_gamma   90.00
#
_symmetry.space_group_name_H-M   'P 1'
#
loop_
_entity.id
_entity.type
_entity.pdbx_description
1 polymer ?
#
loop_
_entity_poly.entity_id
_entity_poly.type
_entity_poly.pdbx_seq_one_letter_code
_entity_poly.pdbx_strand_id
1 'polypeptide(L)'
;MPVTSKKKLGKDTAVQGTNDSSVVSKVSAAAQGYFQDVYLQHFVCKVARRSPLINRGYYVRWRAVDHCVRRFLELTAHCSKRQILSLGAGFDSLYFRLHSNGSLISAIVFEVDFPDVARRKSALINSNNILREKLDSDGQLTQGLLQHSFYRKLCLHI
;
A
#
# COMPACT_ATOMS: atom_id res chain seq x y z
N MET A 1 30.52 13.77 4.47
CA MET A 1 29.32 14.30 3.78
C MET A 1 29.10 13.46 2.53
N PRO A 2 28.07 12.62 2.42
CA PRO A 2 27.85 11.89 1.18
C PRO A 2 27.30 12.85 0.13
N VAL A 3 28.02 12.98 -0.97
CA VAL A 3 27.63 13.79 -2.13
C VAL A 3 26.57 12.99 -2.91
N THR A 4 25.29 13.21 -2.62
CA THR A 4 24.21 12.67 -3.45
C THR A 4 24.20 13.39 -4.80
N SER A 5 24.65 12.70 -5.84
CA SER A 5 24.69 13.20 -7.22
C SER A 5 23.30 13.64 -7.69
N LYS A 6 23.18 14.88 -8.19
CA LYS A 6 21.94 15.48 -8.73
C LYS A 6 21.23 14.59 -9.78
N LYS A 7 21.97 13.74 -10.49
CA LYS A 7 21.42 12.75 -11.45
C LYS A 7 20.61 11.64 -10.78
N LYS A 8 21.01 11.18 -9.58
CA LYS A 8 20.29 10.13 -8.81
C LYS A 8 18.95 10.68 -8.33
N LEU A 9 18.95 11.91 -7.79
CA LEU A 9 17.74 12.59 -7.31
C LEU A 9 16.69 12.80 -8.42
N GLY A 10 17.11 13.21 -9.63
CA GLY A 10 16.18 13.37 -10.77
C GLY A 10 15.56 12.04 -11.24
N LYS A 11 16.33 10.94 -11.20
CA LYS A 11 15.86 9.60 -11.56
C LYS A 11 14.89 9.06 -10.50
N ASP A 12 15.18 9.28 -9.22
CA ASP A 12 14.33 8.86 -8.11
C ASP A 12 12.98 9.61 -8.14
N THR A 13 12.97 10.91 -8.43
CA THR A 13 11.74 11.69 -8.61
C THR A 13 10.86 11.15 -9.75
N ALA A 14 11.46 10.79 -10.89
CA ALA A 14 10.72 10.20 -12.01
C ALA A 14 10.11 8.83 -11.65
N VAL A 15 10.84 8.00 -10.91
CA VAL A 15 10.35 6.71 -10.40
C VAL A 15 9.18 6.93 -9.43
N GLN A 16 9.29 7.91 -8.53
CA GLN A 16 8.21 8.25 -7.59
C GLN A 16 6.94 8.77 -8.29
N GLY A 17 7.07 9.50 -9.40
CA GLY A 17 5.93 9.94 -10.22
C GLY A 17 5.12 8.77 -10.82
N THR A 18 5.74 7.60 -10.97
CA THR A 18 5.05 6.38 -11.44
C THR A 18 4.02 5.90 -10.40
N ASN A 19 4.29 6.07 -9.10
CA ASN A 19 3.33 5.75 -8.04
C ASN A 19 2.03 6.55 -8.23
N ASP A 20 2.13 7.86 -8.44
CA ASP A 20 0.98 8.75 -8.53
C ASP A 20 0.10 8.43 -9.74
N SER A 21 0.73 8.11 -10.89
CA SER A 21 0.00 7.63 -12.08
C SER A 21 -0.67 6.28 -11.87
N SER A 22 -0.02 5.40 -11.09
CA SER A 22 -0.48 4.04 -10.84
C SER A 22 -1.68 4.00 -9.91
N VAL A 23 -1.65 4.74 -8.80
CA VAL A 23 -2.78 4.80 -7.85
C VAL A 23 -4.04 5.38 -8.51
N VAL A 24 -3.90 6.40 -9.36
CA VAL A 24 -5.03 6.97 -10.11
C VAL A 24 -5.65 5.94 -11.05
N SER A 25 -4.82 5.10 -11.67
CA SER A 25 -5.30 4.04 -12.57
C SER A 25 -6.00 2.92 -11.81
N LYS A 26 -5.52 2.58 -10.60
CA LYS A 26 -6.22 1.65 -9.69
C LYS A 26 -7.58 2.22 -9.26
N VAL A 27 -7.64 3.49 -8.87
CA VAL A 27 -8.90 4.16 -8.50
C VAL A 27 -9.88 4.20 -9.66
N SER A 28 -9.42 4.51 -10.88
CA SER A 28 -10.25 4.45 -12.09
C SER A 28 -10.85 3.06 -12.27
N ALA A 29 -10.05 2.00 -12.18
CA ALA A 29 -10.54 0.63 -12.34
C ALA A 29 -11.56 0.25 -11.25
N ALA A 30 -11.28 0.59 -9.99
CA ALA A 30 -12.19 0.34 -8.86
C ALA A 30 -13.52 1.10 -9.02
N ALA A 31 -13.47 2.38 -9.36
CA ALA A 31 -14.65 3.22 -9.58
C ALA A 31 -15.51 2.77 -10.77
N GLN A 32 -14.93 2.03 -11.73
CA GLN A 32 -15.66 1.41 -12.83
C GLN A 32 -16.12 -0.03 -12.52
N GLY A 33 -15.97 -0.49 -11.27
CA GLY A 33 -16.49 -1.79 -10.81
C GLY A 33 -15.65 -3.00 -11.21
N TYR A 34 -14.42 -2.82 -11.70
CA TYR A 34 -13.55 -3.96 -12.03
C TYR A 34 -13.18 -4.76 -10.78
N PHE A 35 -13.00 -4.09 -9.65
CA PHE A 35 -12.80 -4.73 -8.34
C PHE A 35 -13.26 -3.77 -7.23
N GLN A 36 -13.49 -4.31 -6.03
CA GLN A 36 -13.93 -3.53 -4.88
C GLN A 36 -12.74 -3.16 -4.00
N ASP A 37 -12.53 -1.85 -3.84
CA ASP A 37 -11.49 -1.31 -2.97
C ASP A 37 -11.88 0.10 -2.51
N VAL A 38 -12.53 0.17 -1.35
CA VAL A 38 -13.03 1.43 -0.78
C VAL A 38 -11.92 2.34 -0.24
N TYR A 39 -10.69 1.83 -0.13
CA TYR A 39 -9.58 2.55 0.50
C TYR A 39 -8.73 3.34 -0.50
N LEU A 40 -8.61 2.87 -1.74
CA LEU A 40 -7.77 3.50 -2.77
C LEU A 40 -8.09 4.99 -2.99
N GLN A 41 -9.37 5.36 -2.92
CA GLN A 41 -9.82 6.74 -3.10
C GLN A 41 -9.21 7.71 -2.08
N HIS A 42 -8.82 7.21 -0.90
CA HIS A 42 -8.22 8.01 0.16
C HIS A 42 -6.73 8.29 -0.05
N PHE A 43 -6.12 7.66 -1.06
CA PHE A 43 -4.72 7.85 -1.40
C PHE A 43 -4.49 8.71 -2.65
N VAL A 44 -5.55 9.31 -3.21
CA VAL A 44 -5.46 10.17 -4.40
C VAL A 44 -6.03 11.55 -4.14
N CYS A 45 -5.35 12.59 -4.61
CA CYS A 45 -5.88 13.95 -4.56
C CYS A 45 -6.84 14.26 -5.72
N LYS A 46 -6.65 13.58 -6.86
CA LYS A 46 -7.48 13.77 -8.07
C LYS A 46 -7.82 12.42 -8.67
N VAL A 47 -9.10 12.20 -8.92
CA VAL A 47 -9.59 11.05 -9.66
C VAL A 47 -9.53 11.39 -11.15
N ALA A 48 -9.00 10.47 -11.97
CA ALA A 48 -9.03 10.59 -13.42
C ALA A 48 -9.43 9.26 -14.04
N ARG A 49 -10.35 9.31 -15.02
CA ARG A 49 -10.80 8.13 -15.75
C ARG A 49 -9.70 7.66 -16.71
N ARG A 50 -9.47 6.34 -16.75
CA ARG A 50 -8.61 5.68 -17.75
C ARG A 50 -9.44 4.92 -18.78
N SER A 51 -8.82 4.60 -19.91
CA SER A 51 -9.47 3.81 -20.95
C SER A 51 -9.84 2.40 -20.44
N PRO A 52 -10.86 1.75 -21.03
CA PRO A 52 -11.24 0.39 -20.63
C PRO A 52 -10.07 -0.61 -20.68
N LEU A 53 -9.20 -0.50 -21.68
CA LEU A 53 -8.02 -1.37 -21.81
C LEU A 53 -7.05 -1.20 -20.63
N ILE A 54 -6.81 0.04 -20.19
CA ILE A 54 -5.96 0.31 -19.02
C ILE A 54 -6.61 -0.23 -17.75
N ASN A 55 -7.92 0.00 -17.55
CA ASN A 55 -8.65 -0.54 -16.40
C ASN A 55 -8.58 -2.07 -16.36
N ARG A 56 -8.71 -2.74 -17.52
CA ARG A 56 -8.56 -4.21 -17.63
C ARG A 56 -7.16 -4.68 -17.24
N GLY A 57 -6.11 -3.97 -17.66
CA GLY A 57 -4.74 -4.28 -17.24
C GLY A 57 -4.55 -4.16 -15.72
N TYR A 58 -5.09 -3.10 -15.12
CA TYR A 58 -5.06 -2.91 -13.66
C TYR A 58 -5.90 -3.93 -12.90
N TYR A 59 -7.03 -4.38 -13.46
CA TYR A 59 -7.82 -5.47 -12.90
C TYR A 59 -7.01 -6.76 -12.84
N VAL A 60 -6.36 -7.16 -13.93
CA VAL A 60 -5.53 -8.38 -13.96
C VAL A 60 -4.40 -8.28 -12.95
N ARG A 61 -3.70 -7.13 -12.91
CA ARG A 61 -2.64 -6.87 -11.92
C ARG A 61 -3.17 -6.98 -10.47
N TRP A 62 -4.31 -6.38 -10.18
CA TRP A 62 -4.92 -6.42 -8.85
C TRP A 62 -5.34 -7.83 -8.46
N ARG A 63 -6.02 -8.56 -9.37
CA ARG A 63 -6.47 -9.94 -9.15
C ARG A 63 -5.32 -10.91 -8.94
N ALA A 64 -4.23 -10.77 -9.68
CA ALA A 64 -3.07 -11.63 -9.53
C ALA A 64 -2.47 -11.51 -8.12
N VAL A 65 -2.24 -10.28 -7.65
CA VAL A 65 -1.70 -10.03 -6.31
C VAL A 65 -2.68 -10.47 -5.22
N ASP A 66 -3.95 -10.11 -5.34
CA ASP A 66 -5.00 -10.48 -4.39
C ASP A 66 -5.14 -12.02 -4.26
N HIS A 67 -5.12 -12.73 -5.39
CA HIS A 67 -5.17 -14.19 -5.41
C HIS A 67 -3.96 -14.81 -4.71
N CYS A 68 -2.74 -14.37 -5.05
CA CYS A 68 -1.51 -14.91 -4.44
C CYS A 68 -1.48 -14.68 -2.92
N VAL A 69 -1.86 -13.48 -2.47
CA VAL A 69 -1.85 -13.14 -1.04
C VAL A 69 -2.90 -13.93 -0.27
N ARG A 70 -4.13 -14.04 -0.79
CA ARG A 70 -5.16 -14.87 -0.15
C ARG A 70 -4.74 -16.33 -0.09
N ARG A 71 -4.19 -16.85 -1.19
CA ARG A 71 -3.75 -18.24 -1.23
C ARG A 71 -2.61 -18.51 -0.27
N PHE A 72 -1.67 -17.58 -0.13
CA PHE A 72 -0.62 -17.64 0.88
C PHE A 72 -1.23 -17.71 2.29
N LEU A 73 -2.16 -16.82 2.62
CA LEU A 73 -2.81 -16.77 3.93
C LEU A 73 -3.59 -18.05 4.26
N GLU A 74 -4.29 -18.62 3.27
CA GLU A 74 -5.02 -19.88 3.38
C GLU A 74 -4.08 -21.07 3.64
N LEU A 75 -3.06 -21.24 2.79
CA LEU A 75 -2.15 -22.38 2.86
C LEU A 75 -1.30 -22.37 4.13
N THR A 76 -1.03 -21.18 4.67
CA THR A 76 -0.22 -20.98 5.88
C THR A 76 -1.07 -20.75 7.13
N ALA A 77 -2.38 -21.02 7.09
CA ALA A 77 -3.29 -20.76 8.22
C ALA A 77 -2.87 -21.46 9.53
N HIS A 78 -2.18 -22.59 9.43
CA HIS A 78 -1.64 -23.33 10.58
C HIS A 78 -0.36 -22.71 11.17
N CYS A 79 0.28 -21.78 10.46
CA CYS A 79 1.49 -21.10 10.92
C CYS A 79 1.15 -20.00 11.95
N SER A 80 1.81 -20.05 13.10
CA SER A 80 1.59 -19.10 14.21
C SER A 80 2.10 -17.69 13.95
N LYS A 81 2.98 -17.50 12.95
CA LYS A 81 3.51 -16.20 12.53
C LYS A 81 3.67 -16.15 11.02
N ARG A 82 3.00 -15.21 10.38
CA ARG A 82 3.04 -14.97 8.93
C ARG A 82 3.42 -13.52 8.64
N GLN A 83 4.12 -13.31 7.54
CA GLN A 83 4.58 -11.98 7.15
C GLN A 83 4.37 -11.78 5.65
N ILE A 84 3.80 -10.63 5.29
CA ILE A 84 3.66 -10.19 3.90
C ILE A 84 4.56 -8.96 3.75
N LEU A 85 5.56 -9.03 2.88
CA LEU A 85 6.47 -7.90 2.61
C LEU A 85 6.18 -7.32 1.22
N SER A 86 5.60 -6.13 1.18
CA SER A 86 5.34 -5.38 -0.05
C SER A 86 6.48 -4.41 -0.34
N LEU A 87 7.29 -4.73 -1.35
CA LEU A 87 8.40 -3.90 -1.82
C LEU A 87 7.92 -2.91 -2.88
N GLY A 88 8.22 -1.62 -2.72
CA GLY A 88 7.66 -0.58 -3.57
C GLY A 88 6.14 -0.51 -3.44
N ALA A 89 5.65 -0.56 -2.19
CA ALA A 89 4.22 -0.63 -1.89
C ALA A 89 3.45 0.57 -2.46
N GLY A 90 4.11 1.71 -2.62
CA GLY A 90 3.49 2.95 -3.04
C GLY A 90 2.27 3.24 -2.20
N PHE A 91 1.18 3.64 -2.85
CA PHE A 91 -0.12 3.87 -2.23
C PHE A 91 -1.06 2.66 -2.34
N ASP A 92 -0.55 1.43 -2.25
CA ASP A 92 -1.42 0.24 -2.17
C ASP A 92 -2.27 0.25 -0.89
N SER A 93 -3.48 -0.31 -0.96
CA SER A 93 -4.41 -0.44 0.16
C SER A 93 -4.57 -1.89 0.67
N LEU A 94 -3.68 -2.81 0.25
CA LEU A 94 -3.74 -4.24 0.59
C LEU A 94 -3.95 -4.49 2.08
N TYR A 95 -3.17 -3.83 2.96
CA TYR A 95 -3.34 -3.96 4.40
C TYR A 95 -4.78 -3.67 4.84
N PHE A 96 -5.33 -2.52 4.43
CA PHE A 96 -6.68 -2.09 4.82
C PHE A 96 -7.77 -3.06 4.32
N ARG A 97 -7.60 -3.60 3.11
CA ARG A 97 -8.49 -4.63 2.55
C ARG A 97 -8.44 -5.92 3.37
N LEU A 98 -7.25 -6.44 3.65
CA LEU A 98 -7.08 -7.69 4.39
C LEU A 98 -7.56 -7.56 5.84
N HIS A 99 -7.23 -6.44 6.50
CA HIS A 99 -7.68 -6.14 7.85
C HIS A 99 -9.21 -6.11 7.94
N SER A 100 -9.86 -5.42 7.02
CA SER A 100 -11.32 -5.26 7.06
C SER A 100 -12.07 -6.54 6.69
N ASN A 101 -11.41 -7.46 5.97
CA ASN A 101 -11.92 -8.81 5.71
C ASN A 101 -11.57 -9.81 6.83
N GLY A 102 -10.94 -9.39 7.94
CA GLY A 102 -10.53 -10.27 9.03
C GLY A 102 -9.45 -11.29 8.64
N SER A 103 -8.73 -11.05 7.54
CA SER A 103 -7.81 -12.02 6.93
C SER A 103 -6.38 -11.97 7.53
N LEU A 104 -6.12 -11.05 8.46
CA LEU A 104 -4.79 -10.83 9.06
C LEU A 104 -4.54 -11.57 10.38
N ILE A 105 -5.35 -12.58 10.72
CA ILE A 105 -5.14 -13.40 11.93
C ILE A 105 -3.72 -13.97 11.87
N SER A 106 -2.88 -13.65 12.86
CA SER A 106 -1.46 -14.04 12.97
C SER A 106 -0.59 -13.68 11.75
N ALA A 107 -0.96 -12.67 10.96
CA ALA A 107 -0.22 -12.20 9.81
C ALA A 107 0.09 -10.70 9.90
N ILE A 108 1.36 -10.33 9.71
CA ILE A 108 1.82 -8.94 9.72
C ILE A 108 2.12 -8.49 8.30
N VAL A 109 1.68 -7.30 7.92
CA VAL A 109 2.01 -6.67 6.64
C VAL A 109 3.13 -5.64 6.86
N PHE A 110 4.19 -5.79 6.06
CA PHE A 110 5.30 -4.86 5.98
C PHE A 110 5.26 -4.15 4.63
N GLU A 111 5.34 -2.83 4.67
CA GLU A 111 5.46 -2.02 3.46
C GLU A 111 6.80 -1.30 3.42
N VAL A 112 7.45 -1.37 2.26
CA VAL A 112 8.74 -0.75 2.03
C VAL A 112 8.67 0.13 0.80
N ASP A 113 9.13 1.37 0.93
CA ASP A 113 9.21 2.32 -0.18
C ASP A 113 10.28 3.40 0.09
N PHE A 114 10.50 4.27 -0.90
CA PHE A 114 11.33 5.46 -0.74
C PHE A 114 10.81 6.37 0.37
N PRO A 115 11.69 7.10 1.08
CA PRO A 115 11.30 7.93 2.22
C PRO A 115 10.20 8.94 1.93
N ASP A 116 10.22 9.57 0.76
CA ASP A 116 9.22 10.58 0.40
C ASP A 116 7.86 9.96 0.10
N VAL A 117 7.81 8.82 -0.61
CA VAL A 117 6.57 8.06 -0.84
C VAL A 117 6.02 7.56 0.48
N ALA A 118 6.90 7.04 1.34
CA ALA A 118 6.55 6.58 2.67
C ALA A 118 5.96 7.71 3.53
N ARG A 119 6.59 8.89 3.54
CA ARG A 119 6.11 10.07 4.27
C ARG A 119 4.76 10.55 3.75
N ARG A 120 4.59 10.66 2.43
CA ARG A 120 3.31 11.09 1.81
C ARG A 120 2.17 10.15 2.17
N LYS A 121 2.37 8.84 2.06
CA LYS A 121 1.33 7.86 2.46
C LYS A 121 1.01 7.95 3.95
N SER A 122 2.02 8.13 4.80
CA SER A 122 1.81 8.31 6.25
C SER A 122 0.98 9.56 6.55
N ALA A 123 1.29 10.68 5.91
CA ALA A 123 0.51 11.90 6.04
C ALA A 123 -0.96 11.70 5.62
N LEU A 124 -1.21 11.03 4.48
CA LEU A 124 -2.55 10.71 4.00
C LEU A 124 -3.35 9.82 4.96
N ILE A 125 -2.68 8.82 5.56
CA ILE A 125 -3.27 7.95 6.57
C ILE A 125 -3.65 8.75 7.82
N ASN A 126 -2.72 9.54 8.35
CA ASN A 126 -2.93 10.29 9.59
C ASN A 126 -3.98 11.39 9.45
N SER A 127 -4.13 11.97 8.26
CA SER A 127 -5.15 12.97 7.96
C SER A 127 -6.52 12.39 7.63
N ASN A 128 -6.67 11.06 7.59
CA ASN A 128 -7.91 10.40 7.21
C ASN A 128 -8.38 9.45 8.32
N ASN A 129 -9.48 9.82 9.00
CA ASN A 129 -10.00 9.05 10.12
C ASN A 129 -10.34 7.60 9.75
N ILE A 130 -10.87 7.33 8.55
CA ILE A 130 -11.21 5.98 8.10
C ILE A 130 -9.96 5.09 8.02
N LEU A 131 -8.85 5.64 7.52
CA LEU A 131 -7.58 4.91 7.45
C LEU A 131 -6.94 4.77 8.84
N ARG A 132 -6.96 5.84 9.63
CA ARG A 132 -6.36 5.87 10.96
C ARG A 132 -7.04 4.89 11.93
N GLU A 133 -8.37 4.85 11.95
CA GLU A 133 -9.14 3.92 12.81
C GLU A 133 -8.79 2.45 12.53
N LYS A 134 -8.50 2.10 11.27
CA LYS A 134 -8.08 0.74 10.90
C LYS A 134 -6.68 0.38 11.40
N LEU A 135 -5.85 1.36 11.73
CA LEU A 135 -4.54 1.15 12.36
C LEU A 135 -4.63 1.20 13.89
N ASP A 136 -5.46 2.09 14.44
CA ASP A 136 -5.61 2.29 15.89
C ASP A 136 -6.34 1.14 16.59
N SER A 137 -7.22 0.43 15.88
CA SER A 137 -7.87 -0.80 16.35
C SER A 137 -6.87 -1.93 16.70
N ASP A 138 -5.58 -1.68 16.50
CA ASP A 138 -4.51 -2.66 16.47
C ASP A 138 -3.26 -2.20 17.26
N GLY A 139 -3.36 -1.31 18.25
CA GLY A 139 -2.19 -0.66 18.88
C GLY A 139 -1.90 -0.98 20.37
N GLN A 140 -0.67 -1.45 20.66
CA GLN A 140 0.17 -0.93 21.75
C GLN A 140 1.44 -0.29 21.12
N LEU A 141 1.83 0.90 21.60
CA LEU A 141 2.87 1.77 21.02
C LEU A 141 4.29 1.47 21.55
N THR A 142 5.29 1.40 20.67
CA THR A 142 6.72 1.60 21.02
C THR A 142 7.43 2.51 20.01
N GLN A 143 8.34 3.32 20.53
CA GLN A 143 8.92 4.54 19.95
C GLN A 143 9.63 4.37 18.58
N GLY A 144 9.45 5.37 17.70
CA GLY A 144 10.37 5.72 16.60
C GLY A 144 10.04 5.19 15.20
N LEU A 145 9.13 4.23 15.09
CA LEU A 145 8.56 3.69 13.85
C LEU A 145 7.04 3.76 13.97
N LEU A 146 6.30 4.03 12.88
CA LEU A 146 4.86 3.73 12.85
C LEU A 146 4.73 2.20 12.87
N GLN A 147 4.66 1.65 14.07
CA GLN A 147 4.57 0.25 14.37
C GLN A 147 3.18 0.02 14.96
N HIS A 148 2.24 -0.40 14.12
CA HIS A 148 0.95 -0.93 14.55
C HIS A 148 1.02 -2.46 14.48
N SER A 149 0.24 -3.20 15.27
CA SER A 149 0.51 -4.61 15.57
C SER A 149 0.62 -5.50 14.32
N PHE A 150 -0.14 -5.19 13.26
CA PHE A 150 -0.09 -5.88 11.97
C PHE A 150 0.41 -5.02 10.80
N TYR A 151 0.80 -3.76 11.03
CA TYR A 151 1.33 -2.88 9.98
C TYR A 151 2.65 -2.24 10.37
N ARG A 152 3.70 -2.59 9.63
CA ARG A 152 5.03 -2.04 9.83
C ARG A 152 5.52 -1.39 8.55
N LYS A 153 5.88 -0.12 8.64
CA LYS A 153 6.47 0.59 7.53
C LYS A 153 7.97 0.69 7.69
N LEU A 154 8.71 0.14 6.72
CA LEU A 154 10.16 0.27 6.67
C LEU A 154 10.54 1.32 5.61
N CYS A 155 11.36 2.27 6.04
CA CYS A 155 11.86 3.35 5.20
C CYS A 155 13.27 2.99 4.75
N LEU A 156 13.48 2.68 3.47
CA LEU A 156 14.81 2.37 2.95
C LEU A 156 15.60 3.68 2.76
N HIS A 157 16.65 3.87 3.56
CA HIS A 157 17.68 4.88 3.28
C HIS A 157 18.78 4.18 2.44
N ILE A 158 18.78 4.36 1.11
CA ILE A 158 19.78 3.78 0.18
C ILE A 158 20.60 4.87 -0.52
#